data_AF-A0A2I0PGF7-F1
#
_entry.id   AF-A0A2I0PGF7-F1
#
_cell.length_a   1.000
_cell.length_b   1.000
_cell.length_c   1.000
_cell.angle_alpha   90.00
_cell.angle_beta   90.00
_cell.angle_gamma   90.00
#
_symmetry.space_group_name_H-M   'P 1'
#
loop_
_entity.id
_entity.type
_entity.pdbx_description
1 polymer ?
#
loop_
_entity_poly.entity_id
_entity_poly.type
_entity_poly.pdbx_seq_one_letter_code
_entity_poly.pdbx_strand_id
1 'polypeptide(L)'
;MVWIQVWTDPQEFIRSETIESVYYRPLPKGTDEDWIEVVARPSEKVILQVSVNAGAFPKSENDQQSWQMLFNARAIQVIADVVKIISDPDQKANIVSLKDLITFDFVQEAPRNLDIEIWVWDLACHHCGKETPVVYPVGSFFGFMLEFNFLSNLPLLLSEKYPFYTKAPQKGKEGEEFHNTCQHCGHSQPDWRVMESYLELVNRPERVKEKVHITVPLTAEERDEYRKAGISSSW
;
A
#
# COMPACT_ATOMS: atom_id res chain seq x y z
N MET A 1 31.80 -5.17 -21.62
CA MET A 1 31.74 -6.27 -20.65
C MET A 1 31.85 -5.66 -19.25
N VAL A 2 30.98 -6.04 -18.31
CA VAL A 2 31.03 -5.54 -16.93
C VAL A 2 31.54 -6.66 -16.03
N TRP A 3 32.43 -6.34 -15.10
CA TRP A 3 32.88 -7.27 -14.05
C TRP A 3 32.18 -6.91 -12.75
N ILE A 4 31.32 -7.80 -12.27
CA ILE A 4 30.54 -7.63 -11.04
C ILE A 4 31.35 -8.21 -9.88
N GLN A 5 31.65 -7.42 -8.86
CA GLN A 5 32.28 -7.90 -7.64
C GLN A 5 31.33 -8.83 -6.88
N VAL A 6 31.86 -9.95 -6.38
CA VAL A 6 31.12 -10.84 -5.49
C VAL A 6 31.06 -10.21 -4.11
N TRP A 7 29.86 -10.14 -3.53
CA TRP A 7 29.66 -9.53 -2.22
C TRP A 7 30.42 -10.26 -1.10
N THR A 8 30.37 -11.60 -1.12
CA THR A 8 31.00 -12.44 -0.09
C THR A 8 32.52 -12.54 -0.22
N ASP A 9 33.07 -12.21 -1.38
CA ASP A 9 34.51 -12.21 -1.63
C ASP A 9 34.88 -11.01 -2.51
N PRO A 10 35.39 -9.91 -1.92
CA PRO A 10 35.76 -8.71 -2.66
C PRO A 10 36.88 -8.89 -3.70
N GLN A 11 37.59 -10.02 -3.68
CA GLN A 11 38.63 -10.34 -4.67
C GLN A 11 38.07 -11.16 -5.86
N GLU A 12 36.85 -11.67 -5.75
CA GLU A 12 36.20 -12.46 -6.79
C GLU A 12 35.30 -11.55 -7.67
N PHE A 13 35.34 -11.79 -8.98
CA PHE A 13 34.56 -11.05 -9.97
C PHE A 13 33.89 -11.99 -10.97
N ILE A 14 32.66 -11.66 -11.36
CA ILE A 14 31.86 -12.41 -12.32
C ILE A 14 31.61 -11.55 -13.54
N ARG A 15 31.72 -12.13 -14.73
CA ARG A 15 31.42 -11.41 -15.97
C ARG A 15 29.91 -11.33 -16.16
N SER A 16 29.38 -10.15 -16.46
CA SER A 16 27.95 -9.96 -16.69
C SER A 16 27.36 -10.89 -17.77
N GLU A 17 28.13 -11.24 -18.80
CA GLU A 17 27.72 -12.17 -19.87
C GLU A 17 27.52 -13.61 -19.42
N THR A 18 28.07 -13.99 -18.26
CA THR A 18 27.88 -15.31 -17.65
C THR A 18 26.67 -15.35 -16.71
N ILE A 19 26.03 -14.20 -16.47
CA ILE A 19 24.84 -14.08 -15.64
C ILE A 19 23.61 -14.25 -16.53
N GLU A 20 22.93 -15.39 -16.39
CA GLU A 20 21.70 -15.69 -17.14
C GLU A 20 20.47 -15.04 -16.50
N SER A 21 20.46 -14.98 -15.16
CA SER A 21 19.39 -14.37 -14.38
C SER A 21 19.89 -13.98 -12.99
N VAL A 22 19.13 -13.10 -12.35
CA VAL A 22 19.31 -12.75 -10.94
C VAL A 22 18.01 -13.00 -10.19
N TYR A 23 18.11 -13.39 -8.93
CA TYR A 23 16.97 -13.53 -8.04
C TYR A 23 17.37 -13.07 -6.63
N TYR A 24 16.38 -12.82 -5.77
CA TYR A 24 16.64 -12.49 -4.38
C TYR A 24 16.26 -13.64 -3.45
N ARG A 25 16.92 -13.72 -2.31
CA ARG A 25 16.47 -14.53 -1.16
C ARG A 25 16.57 -13.71 0.13
N PRO A 26 15.65 -13.89 1.08
CA PRO A 26 15.75 -13.26 2.39
C PRO A 26 16.95 -13.82 3.17
N LEU A 27 17.60 -12.97 3.97
CA LEU A 27 18.64 -13.43 4.89
C LEU A 27 18.05 -14.23 6.07
N PRO A 28 18.72 -15.29 6.54
CA PRO A 28 18.24 -16.07 7.68
C PRO A 28 18.16 -15.24 8.98
N LYS A 29 17.24 -15.65 9.87
CA LYS A 29 17.01 -15.04 11.20
C LYS A 29 18.32 -14.80 11.96
N GLY A 30 18.58 -13.56 12.36
CA GLY A 30 19.71 -13.17 13.22
C GLY A 30 20.40 -11.85 12.82
N THR A 31 20.19 -11.41 11.59
CA THR A 31 20.48 -10.06 11.11
C THR A 31 19.17 -9.29 10.94
N ASP A 32 19.17 -7.98 11.08
CA ASP A 32 17.99 -7.11 11.01
C ASP A 32 17.02 -7.55 9.88
N GLU A 33 15.72 -7.57 10.20
CA GLU A 33 14.80 -8.56 9.60
C GLU A 33 14.32 -8.26 8.17
N ASP A 34 14.90 -7.27 7.48
CA ASP A 34 14.49 -6.81 6.16
C ASP A 34 15.61 -6.83 5.10
N TRP A 35 16.62 -7.67 5.27
CA TRP A 35 17.71 -7.79 4.30
C TRP A 35 17.49 -8.88 3.26
N ILE A 36 17.92 -8.60 2.03
CA ILE A 36 17.98 -9.57 0.93
C ILE A 36 19.41 -9.79 0.45
N GLU A 37 19.65 -10.98 -0.08
CA GLU A 37 20.78 -11.29 -0.95
C GLU A 37 20.29 -11.35 -2.40
N VAL A 38 20.97 -10.65 -3.29
CA VAL A 38 20.82 -10.81 -4.74
C VAL A 38 21.85 -11.80 -5.24
N VAL A 39 21.38 -12.85 -5.89
CA VAL A 39 22.19 -13.99 -6.33
C VAL A 39 22.19 -14.06 -7.85
N ALA A 40 23.39 -14.21 -8.43
CA ALA A 40 23.59 -14.40 -9.87
C ALA A 40 23.53 -15.89 -10.25
N ARG A 41 22.82 -16.22 -11.32
CA ARG A 41 22.80 -17.56 -11.92
C ARG A 41 23.62 -17.64 -13.20
N PRO A 42 24.26 -18.79 -13.50
CA PRO A 42 24.19 -20.06 -12.77
C PRO A 42 25.25 -20.21 -11.67
N SER A 43 26.10 -19.20 -11.44
CA SER A 43 27.22 -19.29 -10.49
C SER A 43 26.78 -19.41 -9.02
N GLU A 44 25.53 -19.05 -8.72
CA GLU A 44 24.93 -19.06 -7.37
C GLU A 44 25.72 -18.19 -6.37
N LYS A 45 26.34 -17.13 -6.89
CA LYS A 45 27.15 -16.18 -6.11
C LYS A 45 26.31 -14.98 -5.69
N VAL A 46 26.49 -14.55 -4.45
CA VAL A 46 25.87 -13.32 -3.93
C VAL A 46 26.63 -12.12 -4.47
N ILE A 47 25.93 -11.26 -5.21
CA ILE A 47 26.53 -10.06 -5.84
C ILE A 47 26.11 -8.77 -5.15
N LEU A 48 25.09 -8.80 -4.29
CA LEU A 48 24.66 -7.69 -3.47
C LEU A 48 23.95 -8.22 -2.22
N GLN A 49 24.18 -7.57 -1.08
CA GLN A 49 23.37 -7.71 0.12
C GLN A 49 22.91 -6.32 0.55
N VAL A 50 21.60 -6.14 0.73
CA VAL A 50 21.03 -4.82 1.02
C VAL A 50 19.76 -4.93 1.86
N SER A 51 19.53 -3.96 2.74
CA SER A 51 18.23 -3.81 3.42
C SER A 51 17.21 -3.26 2.44
N VAL A 52 16.01 -3.86 2.44
CA VAL A 52 14.85 -3.31 1.72
C VAL A 52 14.08 -2.29 2.57
N ASN A 53 14.56 -1.94 3.77
CA ASN A 53 13.96 -0.98 4.70
C ASN A 53 12.48 -1.27 5.02
N ALA A 54 12.03 -2.52 4.91
CA ALA A 54 10.64 -2.91 5.15
C ALA A 54 10.25 -2.81 6.65
N GLY A 55 11.21 -2.53 7.52
CA GLY A 55 11.00 -2.41 8.96
C GLY A 55 11.08 -3.76 9.66
N ALA A 56 10.82 -3.76 10.97
CA ALA A 56 10.90 -4.97 11.79
C ALA A 56 9.89 -6.04 11.34
N PHE A 57 10.27 -7.30 11.50
CA PHE A 57 9.40 -8.42 11.17
C PHE A 57 8.18 -8.40 12.08
N PRO A 58 6.98 -8.49 11.50
CA PRO A 58 5.75 -8.43 12.27
C PRO A 58 5.52 -9.64 13.17
N LYS A 59 4.93 -9.37 14.34
CA LYS A 59 4.57 -10.39 15.33
C LYS A 59 3.18 -11.00 15.10
N SER A 60 2.31 -10.35 14.33
CA SER A 60 0.95 -10.81 14.04
C SER A 60 0.83 -11.35 12.62
N GLU A 61 -0.11 -12.28 12.37
CA GLU A 61 -0.34 -12.86 11.04
C GLU A 61 -0.85 -11.84 10.01
N ASN A 62 -1.70 -10.89 10.43
CA ASN A 62 -2.19 -9.85 9.51
C ASN A 62 -1.07 -8.89 9.09
N ASP A 63 -0.22 -8.48 10.03
CA ASP A 63 0.91 -7.59 9.72
C ASP A 63 1.97 -8.31 8.87
N GLN A 64 2.09 -9.64 8.98
CA GLN A 64 2.98 -10.47 8.14
C GLN A 64 2.64 -10.37 6.65
N GLN A 65 1.36 -10.35 6.30
CA GLN A 65 0.97 -10.26 4.90
C GLN A 65 1.38 -8.90 4.29
N SER A 66 1.06 -7.80 4.97
CA SER A 66 1.41 -6.44 4.51
C SER A 66 2.92 -6.23 4.46
N TRP A 67 3.65 -6.70 5.48
CA TRP A 67 5.11 -6.64 5.49
C TRP A 67 5.73 -7.47 4.35
N GLN A 68 5.23 -8.68 4.11
CA GLN A 68 5.75 -9.55 3.04
C GLN A 68 5.50 -8.94 1.66
N MET A 69 4.35 -8.29 1.45
CA MET A 69 4.07 -7.55 0.22
C MET A 69 5.06 -6.41 0.01
N LEU A 70 5.31 -5.61 1.06
CA LEU A 70 6.29 -4.52 1.02
C LEU A 70 7.71 -5.04 0.74
N PHE A 71 8.12 -6.05 1.48
CA PHE A 71 9.42 -6.70 1.34
C PHE A 71 9.64 -7.17 -0.10
N ASN A 72 8.66 -7.88 -0.66
CA ASN A 72 8.73 -8.38 -2.04
C ASN A 72 8.75 -7.26 -3.08
N ALA A 73 7.89 -6.23 -2.92
CA ALA A 73 7.84 -5.11 -3.86
C ALA A 73 9.20 -4.39 -3.93
N ARG A 74 9.82 -4.12 -2.79
CA ARG A 74 11.14 -3.47 -2.73
C ARG A 74 12.26 -4.39 -3.20
N ALA A 75 12.21 -5.69 -2.89
CA ALA A 75 13.17 -6.64 -3.42
C ALA A 75 13.13 -6.73 -4.95
N ILE A 76 11.93 -6.68 -5.56
CA ILE A 76 11.78 -6.63 -7.02
C ILE A 76 12.39 -5.33 -7.59
N GLN A 77 12.21 -4.19 -6.92
CA GLN A 77 12.85 -2.94 -7.31
C GLN A 77 14.38 -3.05 -7.28
N VAL A 78 14.94 -3.67 -6.22
CA VAL A 78 16.38 -3.94 -6.17
C VAL A 78 16.85 -4.78 -7.35
N ILE A 79 16.13 -5.86 -7.65
CA ILE A 79 16.45 -6.74 -8.79
C ILE A 79 16.42 -5.97 -10.11
N ALA A 80 15.42 -5.11 -10.33
CA ALA A 80 15.31 -4.31 -11.53
C ALA A 80 16.54 -3.38 -11.73
N ASP A 81 17.00 -2.72 -10.67
CA ASP A 81 18.18 -1.85 -10.74
C ASP A 81 19.48 -2.63 -10.95
N VAL A 82 19.62 -3.80 -10.33
CA VAL A 82 20.74 -4.72 -10.59
C VAL A 82 20.76 -5.14 -12.06
N VAL A 83 19.62 -5.56 -12.62
CA VAL A 83 19.51 -5.96 -14.03
C VAL A 83 19.86 -4.79 -14.95
N LYS A 84 19.40 -3.57 -14.62
CA LYS A 84 19.73 -2.36 -15.38
C LYS A 84 21.24 -2.11 -15.43
N ILE A 85 21.94 -2.22 -14.30
CA ILE A 85 23.39 -2.03 -14.23
C ILE A 85 24.14 -3.12 -15.00
N ILE A 86 23.75 -4.38 -14.83
CA ILE A 86 24.37 -5.53 -15.53
C ILE A 86 24.22 -5.39 -17.06
N SER A 87 23.09 -4.84 -17.50
CA SER A 87 22.74 -4.69 -18.92
C SER A 87 23.25 -3.37 -19.53
N ASP A 88 23.73 -2.44 -18.71
CA ASP A 88 24.12 -1.09 -19.14
C ASP A 88 25.30 -1.12 -20.11
N PRO A 89 25.11 -0.66 -21.37
CA PRO A 89 26.19 -0.57 -22.35
C PRO A 89 27.33 0.35 -21.93
N ASP A 90 27.07 1.38 -21.12
CA ASP A 90 28.07 2.38 -20.74
C ASP A 90 29.00 1.87 -19.64
N GLN A 91 28.60 0.82 -18.92
CA GLN A 91 29.43 0.13 -17.93
C GLN A 91 30.38 -0.89 -18.55
N LYS A 92 30.37 -1.06 -19.90
CA LYS A 92 31.03 -2.15 -20.63
C LYS A 92 32.58 -2.11 -20.64
N ALA A 93 33.26 -1.68 -19.61
CA ALA A 93 34.66 -2.03 -19.35
C ALA A 93 35.03 -1.95 -17.87
N ASN A 94 34.04 -1.70 -17.00
CA ASN A 94 34.28 -1.34 -15.62
C ASN A 94 34.22 -2.56 -14.72
N ILE A 95 35.05 -2.52 -13.68
CA ILE A 95 34.85 -3.33 -12.48
C ILE A 95 33.89 -2.55 -11.61
N VAL A 96 32.75 -3.16 -11.28
CA VAL A 96 31.70 -2.52 -10.50
C VAL A 96 31.43 -3.30 -9.23
N SER A 97 31.35 -2.55 -8.14
CA SER A 97 30.77 -2.97 -6.88
C SER A 97 29.32 -2.50 -6.89
N LEU A 98 28.36 -3.43 -6.87
CA LEU A 98 26.94 -3.06 -6.86
C LEU A 98 26.58 -2.23 -5.62
N LYS A 99 27.29 -2.44 -4.50
CA LYS A 99 27.15 -1.65 -3.28
C LYS A 99 27.34 -0.14 -3.50
N ASP A 100 28.29 0.21 -4.38
CA ASP A 100 28.70 1.60 -4.57
C ASP A 100 27.85 2.31 -5.63
N LEU A 101 27.19 1.53 -6.50
CA LEU A 101 26.32 2.04 -7.55
C LEU A 101 24.85 2.07 -7.15
N ILE A 102 24.47 1.25 -6.17
CA ILE A 102 23.10 1.07 -5.75
C ILE A 102 22.93 1.65 -4.36
N THR A 103 22.44 2.88 -4.31
CA THR A 103 21.92 3.50 -3.08
C THR A 103 20.41 3.49 -3.13
N PHE A 104 19.79 2.63 -2.33
CA PHE A 104 18.35 2.71 -2.07
C PHE A 104 18.10 3.61 -0.88
N ASP A 105 17.59 4.80 -1.16
CA ASP A 105 16.78 5.50 -0.19
C ASP A 105 15.33 5.15 -0.53
N PHE A 106 14.79 4.13 0.13
CA PHE A 106 13.36 3.81 0.05
C PHE A 106 12.56 4.89 0.79
N VAL A 107 12.74 6.16 0.40
CA VAL A 107 11.87 7.27 0.82
C VAL A 107 10.56 7.03 0.13
N GLN A 108 9.66 6.35 0.82
CA GLN A 108 8.28 6.38 0.42
C GLN A 108 7.77 7.79 0.71
N GLU A 109 7.68 8.63 -0.32
CA GLU A 109 6.97 9.88 -0.18
C GLU A 109 5.49 9.57 -0.01
N ALA A 110 4.97 9.81 1.19
CA ALA A 110 3.54 9.77 1.40
C ALA A 110 2.89 10.89 0.58
N PRO A 111 1.86 10.57 -0.23
CA PRO A 111 1.20 11.58 -1.02
C PRO A 111 0.60 12.62 -0.08
N ARG A 112 0.61 13.89 -0.50
CA ARG A 112 -0.04 14.95 0.28
C ARG A 112 -1.56 14.81 0.28
N ASN A 113 -2.10 14.23 -0.80
CA ASN A 113 -3.51 13.99 -0.97
C ASN A 113 -3.73 12.60 -1.56
N LEU A 114 -4.81 11.94 -1.16
CA LEU A 114 -5.31 10.73 -1.80
C LEU A 114 -6.51 11.07 -2.66
N ASP A 115 -6.61 10.46 -3.83
CA ASP A 115 -7.82 10.51 -4.62
C ASP A 115 -8.64 9.25 -4.35
N ILE A 116 -9.87 9.42 -3.83
CA ILE A 116 -10.71 8.31 -3.37
C ILE A 116 -12.01 8.34 -4.17
N GLU A 117 -12.34 7.21 -4.80
CA GLU A 117 -13.65 7.05 -5.44
C GLU A 117 -14.72 6.86 -4.37
N ILE A 118 -15.81 7.60 -4.47
CA ILE A 118 -16.94 7.57 -3.57
C ILE A 118 -18.16 7.11 -4.36
N TRP A 119 -18.88 6.11 -3.84
CA TRP A 119 -20.12 5.62 -4.43
C TRP A 119 -21.33 6.08 -3.61
N VAL A 120 -22.40 6.45 -4.30
CA VAL A 120 -23.69 6.79 -3.70
C VAL A 120 -24.78 5.91 -4.31
N TRP A 121 -25.64 5.35 -3.46
CA TRP A 121 -26.78 4.53 -3.87
C TRP A 121 -27.91 4.60 -2.85
N ASP A 122 -29.05 4.00 -3.18
CA ASP A 122 -30.17 3.89 -2.24
C ASP A 122 -30.19 2.54 -1.52
N LEU A 123 -30.41 2.61 -0.21
CA LEU A 123 -30.59 1.46 0.66
C LEU A 123 -31.90 1.62 1.45
N ALA A 124 -32.65 0.54 1.65
CA ALA A 124 -33.80 0.56 2.55
C ALA A 124 -33.35 0.82 3.99
N CYS A 125 -33.88 1.86 4.63
CA CYS A 125 -33.56 2.23 6.00
C CYS A 125 -33.87 1.10 6.98
N HIS A 126 -32.91 0.76 7.85
CA HIS A 126 -33.09 -0.31 8.83
C HIS A 126 -34.22 -0.05 9.84
N HIS A 127 -34.55 1.23 10.08
CA HIS A 127 -35.56 1.63 11.06
C HIS A 127 -36.96 1.79 10.42
N CYS A 128 -37.09 2.58 9.34
CA CYS A 128 -38.38 2.88 8.74
C CYS A 128 -38.68 2.18 7.42
N GLY A 129 -37.75 1.40 6.87
CA GLY A 129 -37.91 0.63 5.64
C GLY A 129 -37.91 1.45 4.33
N LYS A 130 -38.02 2.79 4.39
CA LYS A 130 -37.98 3.65 3.21
C LYS A 130 -36.58 3.70 2.61
N GLU A 131 -36.49 3.73 1.28
CA GLU A 131 -35.22 3.95 0.57
C GLU A 131 -34.62 5.30 0.96
N THR A 132 -33.32 5.30 1.25
CA THR A 132 -32.56 6.49 1.60
C THR A 132 -31.21 6.41 0.92
N PRO A 133 -30.65 7.55 0.46
CA PRO A 133 -29.31 7.55 -0.08
C PRO A 133 -28.30 7.23 1.02
N VAL A 134 -27.24 6.53 0.64
CA VAL A 134 -26.05 6.26 1.44
C VAL A 134 -24.82 6.48 0.58
N VAL A 135 -23.72 6.85 1.22
CA VAL A 135 -22.41 7.06 0.62
C VAL A 135 -21.42 6.05 1.19
N TYR A 136 -20.42 5.62 0.41
CA TYR A 136 -19.31 4.77 0.87
C TYR A 136 -18.03 5.05 0.06
N PRO A 137 -16.86 5.17 0.72
CA PRO A 137 -15.58 5.26 0.02
C PRO A 137 -15.14 3.90 -0.51
N VAL A 138 -14.75 3.87 -1.78
CA VAL A 138 -14.34 2.65 -2.50
C VAL A 138 -12.82 2.59 -2.57
N GLY A 139 -12.31 1.39 -2.36
CA GLY A 139 -10.89 1.08 -2.44
C GLY A 139 -10.32 0.66 -1.09
N SER A 140 -9.01 0.60 -1.06
CA SER A 140 -8.25 0.23 0.13
C SER A 140 -7.22 1.30 0.43
N PHE A 141 -7.06 1.60 1.71
CA PHE A 141 -5.91 2.33 2.22
C PHE A 141 -5.16 1.39 3.14
N PHE A 142 -3.83 1.31 3.01
CA PHE A 142 -3.04 0.35 3.80
C PHE A 142 -3.29 -1.14 3.54
N GLY A 143 -3.91 -1.50 2.40
CA GLY A 143 -4.37 -2.87 2.17
C GLY A 143 -5.61 -3.24 3.01
N PHE A 144 -6.15 -2.29 3.77
CA PHE A 144 -7.42 -2.41 4.48
C PHE A 144 -8.52 -1.69 3.70
N MET A 145 -9.76 -2.18 3.79
CA MET A 145 -10.90 -1.45 3.23
C MET A 145 -10.97 -0.07 3.87
N LEU A 146 -11.21 0.95 3.04
CA LEU A 146 -11.31 2.31 3.50
C LEU A 146 -12.61 2.47 4.28
N GLU A 147 -12.54 2.46 5.61
CA GLU A 147 -13.71 2.70 6.45
C GLU A 147 -14.03 4.19 6.51
N PHE A 148 -15.29 4.51 6.78
CA PHE A 148 -15.82 5.87 6.83
C PHE A 148 -14.97 6.86 7.60
N ASN A 149 -14.55 6.47 8.80
CA ASN A 149 -13.84 7.31 9.75
C ASN A 149 -12.33 7.00 9.79
N PHE A 150 -11.80 6.30 8.78
CA PHE A 150 -10.40 5.88 8.74
C PHE A 150 -9.43 7.05 8.50
N LEU A 151 -9.80 7.97 7.60
CA LEU A 151 -9.04 9.19 7.33
C LEU A 151 -9.70 10.37 8.03
N SER A 152 -8.93 11.14 8.80
CA SER A 152 -9.40 12.25 9.64
C SER A 152 -10.20 13.28 8.84
N ASN A 153 -9.78 13.55 7.60
CA ASN A 153 -10.42 14.57 6.75
C ASN A 153 -11.58 14.02 5.89
N LEU A 154 -11.66 12.71 5.68
CA LEU A 154 -12.67 12.13 4.78
C LEU A 154 -14.12 12.31 5.30
N PRO A 155 -14.46 12.01 6.57
CA PRO A 155 -15.81 12.21 7.08
C PRO A 155 -16.32 13.63 6.91
N LEU A 156 -15.46 14.62 7.15
CA LEU A 156 -15.82 16.02 7.03
C LEU A 156 -16.16 16.36 5.58
N LEU A 157 -15.29 15.98 4.63
CA LEU A 157 -15.52 16.20 3.20
C LEU A 157 -16.79 15.51 2.69
N LEU A 158 -17.06 14.29 3.17
CA LEU A 158 -18.31 13.59 2.85
C LEU A 158 -19.53 14.33 3.42
N SER A 159 -19.45 14.85 4.64
CA SER A 159 -20.57 15.55 5.27
C SER A 159 -20.88 16.91 4.63
N GLU A 160 -19.86 17.60 4.12
CA GLU A 160 -20.01 18.86 3.38
C GLU A 160 -20.72 18.63 2.03
N LYS A 161 -20.40 17.50 1.37
CA LYS A 161 -20.97 17.17 0.07
C LYS A 161 -22.33 16.47 0.17
N TYR A 162 -22.54 15.61 1.17
CA TYR A 162 -23.72 14.77 1.29
C TYR A 162 -24.46 15.08 2.60
N PRO A 163 -25.57 15.86 2.56
CA PRO A 163 -26.31 16.25 3.77
C PRO A 163 -26.90 15.10 4.58
N PHE A 164 -27.01 13.91 3.99
CA PHE A 164 -27.45 12.69 4.66
C PHE A 164 -26.32 11.96 5.39
N TYR A 165 -25.07 12.41 5.28
CA TYR A 165 -23.93 11.88 6.02
C TYR A 165 -23.59 12.84 7.18
N THR A 166 -24.06 12.50 8.37
CA THR A 166 -24.13 13.44 9.49
C THR A 166 -23.39 12.91 10.71
N LYS A 167 -22.86 13.83 11.50
CA LYS A 167 -22.25 13.54 12.80
C LYS A 167 -23.33 13.11 13.81
N ALA A 168 -23.12 12.00 14.50
CA ALA A 168 -23.99 11.54 15.58
C ALA A 168 -23.16 10.95 16.75
N PRO A 169 -23.73 10.88 17.97
CA PRO A 169 -23.06 10.26 19.11
C PRO A 169 -22.79 8.78 18.86
N GLN A 170 -21.59 8.32 19.16
CA GLN A 170 -21.26 6.89 19.09
C GLN A 170 -21.92 6.15 20.26
N LYS A 171 -22.69 5.11 19.96
CA LYS A 171 -23.39 4.35 21.00
C LYS A 171 -22.39 3.56 21.84
N GLY A 172 -22.11 4.01 23.07
CA GLY A 172 -21.28 3.29 24.05
C GLY A 172 -19.82 3.73 24.15
N LYS A 173 -19.43 4.84 23.52
CA LYS A 173 -18.11 5.49 23.72
C LYS A 173 -18.29 7.00 23.84
N GLU A 174 -17.35 7.66 24.52
CA GLU A 174 -17.25 9.13 24.45
C GLU A 174 -16.69 9.48 23.07
N GLY A 175 -17.55 10.03 22.19
CA GLY A 175 -17.15 10.41 20.84
C GLY A 175 -18.35 10.68 19.94
N GLU A 176 -18.10 11.49 18.91
CA GLU A 176 -19.04 11.74 17.82
C GLU A 176 -18.41 11.21 16.54
N GLU A 177 -19.14 10.37 15.81
CA GLU A 177 -18.71 9.78 14.54
C GLU A 177 -19.66 10.22 13.43
N PHE A 178 -19.20 10.19 12.18
CA PHE A 178 -20.07 10.47 11.06
C PHE A 178 -20.69 9.18 10.54
N HIS A 179 -21.99 9.25 10.26
CA HIS A 179 -22.79 8.13 9.81
C HIS A 179 -23.70 8.53 8.65
N ASN A 180 -24.03 7.55 7.81
CA ASN A 180 -25.15 7.66 6.89
C ASN A 180 -26.46 7.77 7.69
N THR A 181 -27.34 8.70 7.34
CA THR A 181 -28.57 8.98 8.08
C THR A 181 -29.78 8.93 7.15
N CYS A 182 -30.85 8.31 7.63
CA CYS A 182 -32.09 8.24 6.86
C CYS A 182 -32.71 9.62 6.69
N GLN A 183 -32.89 10.07 5.44
CA GLN A 183 -33.52 11.36 5.15
C GLN A 183 -35.00 11.42 5.59
N HIS A 184 -35.65 10.27 5.81
CA HIS A 184 -37.06 10.20 6.19
C HIS A 184 -37.30 10.16 7.70
N CYS A 185 -36.42 9.53 8.47
CA CYS A 185 -36.63 9.31 9.92
C CYS A 185 -35.45 9.73 10.80
N GLY A 186 -34.39 10.29 10.21
CA GLY A 186 -33.22 10.81 10.93
C GLY A 186 -32.38 9.75 11.66
N HIS A 187 -32.67 8.45 11.48
CA HIS A 187 -31.90 7.39 12.12
C HIS A 187 -30.64 7.07 11.32
N SER A 188 -29.52 6.93 12.02
CA SER A 188 -28.24 6.49 11.47
C SER A 188 -28.33 5.06 10.95
N GLN A 189 -27.88 4.83 9.72
CA GLN A 189 -27.69 3.48 9.17
C GLN A 189 -26.46 2.84 9.83
N PRO A 190 -26.56 1.59 10.29
CA PRO A 190 -25.40 0.86 10.77
C PRO A 190 -24.36 0.65 9.66
N ASP A 191 -23.09 0.91 9.96
CA ASP A 191 -21.99 0.81 9.00
C ASP A 191 -21.89 -0.59 8.37
N TRP A 192 -22.11 -1.66 9.16
CA TRP A 192 -22.11 -3.05 8.66
C TRP A 192 -23.16 -3.27 7.56
N ARG A 193 -24.33 -2.60 7.65
CA ARG A 193 -25.41 -2.74 6.66
C ARG A 193 -25.08 -1.98 5.38
N VAL A 194 -24.42 -0.83 5.50
CA VAL A 194 -23.94 -0.08 4.33
C VAL A 194 -22.82 -0.87 3.64
N MET A 195 -21.90 -1.46 4.41
CA MET A 195 -20.82 -2.31 3.90
C MET A 195 -21.37 -3.57 3.20
N GLU A 196 -22.33 -4.29 3.80
CA GLU A 196 -22.98 -5.44 3.15
C GLU A 196 -23.62 -5.04 1.82
N SER A 197 -24.35 -3.92 1.81
CA SER A 197 -24.93 -3.39 0.57
C SER A 197 -23.87 -3.02 -0.46
N TYR A 198 -22.71 -2.51 -0.04
CA TYR A 198 -21.59 -2.23 -0.95
C TYR A 198 -21.04 -3.51 -1.58
N LEU A 199 -20.84 -4.58 -0.79
CA LEU A 199 -20.37 -5.87 -1.31
C LEU A 199 -21.33 -6.46 -2.36
N GLU A 200 -22.63 -6.24 -2.22
CA GLU A 200 -23.60 -6.58 -3.26
C GLU A 200 -23.44 -5.71 -4.52
N LEU A 201 -23.19 -4.40 -4.36
CA LEU A 201 -23.03 -3.46 -5.47
C LEU A 201 -21.80 -3.70 -6.32
N VAL A 202 -20.72 -4.24 -5.74
CA VAL A 202 -19.53 -4.63 -6.51
C VAL A 202 -19.91 -5.62 -7.63
N ASN A 203 -20.92 -6.46 -7.38
CA ASN A 203 -21.47 -7.40 -8.37
C ASN A 203 -22.66 -6.85 -9.17
N ARG A 204 -23.15 -5.65 -8.85
CA ARG A 204 -24.31 -4.96 -9.46
C ARG A 204 -24.06 -3.45 -9.58
N PRO A 205 -23.04 -3.01 -10.33
CA PRO A 205 -22.62 -1.62 -10.37
C PRO A 205 -23.68 -0.69 -10.97
N GLU A 206 -24.67 -1.22 -11.72
CA GLU A 206 -25.79 -0.47 -12.27
C GLU A 206 -26.72 0.14 -11.21
N ARG A 207 -26.66 -0.33 -9.96
CA ARG A 207 -27.42 0.22 -8.83
C ARG A 207 -26.75 1.46 -8.20
N VAL A 208 -25.51 1.77 -8.59
CA VAL A 208 -24.80 2.97 -8.14
C VAL A 208 -25.36 4.19 -8.88
N LYS A 209 -25.80 5.20 -8.13
CA LYS A 209 -26.40 6.42 -8.68
C LYS A 209 -25.36 7.49 -9.00
N GLU A 210 -24.31 7.56 -8.19
CA GLU A 210 -23.23 8.53 -8.36
C GLU A 210 -21.89 7.85 -8.06
N LYS A 211 -20.90 8.15 -8.91
CA LYS A 211 -19.48 7.86 -8.68
C LYS A 211 -18.70 9.15 -8.81
N VAL A 212 -17.89 9.46 -7.82
CA VAL A 212 -17.13 10.70 -7.80
C VAL A 212 -15.83 10.51 -7.07
N HIS A 213 -14.79 11.18 -7.56
CA HIS A 213 -13.49 11.19 -6.93
C HIS A 213 -13.40 12.39 -5.98
N ILE A 214 -13.01 12.15 -4.73
CA ILE A 214 -12.74 13.18 -3.73
C ILE A 214 -11.26 13.12 -3.37
N THR A 215 -10.59 14.25 -3.52
CA THR A 215 -9.21 14.43 -3.08
C THR A 215 -9.18 14.73 -1.58
N VAL A 216 -8.65 13.80 -0.79
CA VAL A 216 -8.54 13.89 0.66
C VAL A 216 -7.11 14.25 1.05
N PRO A 217 -6.88 15.42 1.67
CA PRO A 217 -5.57 15.76 2.20
C PRO A 217 -5.21 14.86 3.37
N LEU A 218 -3.99 14.33 3.39
CA LEU A 218 -3.50 13.51 4.49
C LEU A 218 -2.90 14.36 5.61
N THR A 219 -3.20 13.98 6.86
CA THR A 219 -2.54 14.57 8.04
C THR A 219 -1.07 14.14 8.10
N ALA A 220 -0.27 14.81 8.95
CA ALA A 220 1.11 14.39 9.16
C ALA A 220 1.19 12.94 9.67
N GLU A 221 0.32 12.57 10.60
CA GLU A 221 0.23 11.24 11.20
C GLU A 221 -0.17 10.18 10.15
N GLU A 222 -1.19 10.45 9.34
CA GLU A 222 -1.60 9.53 8.25
C GLU A 222 -0.51 9.35 7.20
N ARG A 223 0.24 10.40 6.91
CA ARG A 223 1.42 10.30 6.04
C ARG A 223 2.51 9.48 6.68
N ASP A 224 2.76 9.63 7.98
CA ASP A 224 3.76 8.83 8.69
C ASP A 224 3.36 7.35 8.69
N GLU A 225 2.09 7.03 8.93
CA GLU A 225 1.56 5.67 8.76
C GLU A 225 1.71 5.18 7.31
N TYR A 226 1.43 6.03 6.31
CA TYR A 226 1.63 5.73 4.89
C TYR A 226 3.05 5.23 4.61
N ARG A 227 4.04 5.95 5.12
CA ARG A 227 5.45 5.59 4.97
C ARG A 227 5.84 4.32 5.69
N LYS A 228 5.21 4.01 6.84
CA LYS A 228 5.44 2.76 7.57
C LYS A 228 4.88 1.56 6.81
N ALA A 229 3.74 1.73 6.14
CA ALA A 229 3.06 0.62 5.47
C ALA A 229 3.64 0.24 4.11
N GLY A 230 4.52 1.05 3.50
CA GLY A 230 5.25 0.60 2.32
C GLY A 230 4.53 0.67 0.98
N ILE A 231 3.30 1.18 0.92
CA ILE A 231 2.48 1.23 -0.29
C ILE A 231 3.00 2.26 -1.31
N SER A 232 3.42 1.80 -2.49
CA SER A 232 3.66 2.71 -3.62
C SER A 232 2.33 3.20 -4.19
N SER A 233 2.28 4.44 -4.67
CA SER A 233 1.09 5.05 -5.32
C SER A 233 0.72 4.40 -6.68
N SER A 234 1.28 3.24 -6.99
CA SER A 234 1.18 2.56 -8.29
C SER A 234 0.36 1.26 -8.23
N TRP A 235 -0.57 1.14 -7.28
CA TRP A 235 -1.51 0.03 -7.16
C TRP A 235 -2.93 0.48 -7.50
#